data_AF-A0A9P5XRD9-F1
#
_entry.id   AF-A0A9P5XRD9-F1
#
_cell.length_a   1.000
_cell.length_b   1.000
_cell.length_c   1.000
_cell.angle_alpha   90.00
_cell.angle_beta   90.00
_cell.angle_gamma   90.00
#
_symmetry.space_group_name_H-M   'P 1'
#
loop_
_entity.id
_entity.type
_entity.pdbx_description
1 polymer ?
#
loop_
_entity_poly.entity_id
_entity_poly.type
_entity_poly.pdbx_seq_one_letter_code
_entity_poly.pdbx_strand_id
1 'polypeptide(L)'
;MSTDIIGCFSPLDELIQLIYQSIYQFVVMSSVTYDKWTVHVGMVGDAGRWWRGVWEEKNVVGVVGHKPSEKLLEVFVDGLVDSIVGGELYLAGFSTEKDARFKLTFGPVSTRPVSMDLQEIGPAEAAAHATTVFLEIALQAQSRKCRLHSSAFTSTTVPTTSRRSEASHSKTRLEAPEPKVHEVETGDVEDEVKSLRKKESEKQTKRQRSPLQKAQPSAKPPPRRPGKAAALANPNKKARKFQAIDFESDEE
;
A
#
# COMPACT_ATOMS: atom_id res chain seq x y z
N MET A 1 -2.96 -5.00 -38.04
CA MET A 1 -2.38 -5.58 -36.81
C MET A 1 -3.09 -4.90 -35.65
N SER A 2 -3.64 -5.66 -34.70
CA SER A 2 -4.20 -5.09 -33.47
C SER A 2 -3.03 -4.59 -32.63
N THR A 3 -3.02 -3.27 -32.36
CA THR A 3 -2.03 -2.67 -31.46
C THR A 3 -2.21 -3.28 -30.07
N ASP A 4 -1.13 -3.74 -29.45
CA ASP A 4 -1.15 -4.14 -28.05
C ASP A 4 -1.22 -2.87 -27.19
N ILE A 5 -2.45 -2.50 -26.80
CA ILE A 5 -2.71 -1.25 -26.07
C ILE A 5 -2.05 -1.28 -24.69
N ILE A 6 -2.05 -2.43 -24.00
CA ILE A 6 -1.46 -2.53 -22.67
C ILE A 6 0.07 -2.66 -22.76
N GLY A 7 0.60 -3.26 -23.83
CA GLY A 7 2.04 -3.30 -24.09
C GLY A 7 2.71 -1.91 -24.06
N CYS A 8 2.02 -0.86 -24.52
CA CYS A 8 2.51 0.52 -24.47
C CYS A 8 2.60 1.10 -23.06
N PHE A 9 2.00 0.47 -22.04
CA PHE A 9 2.01 0.96 -20.66
C PHE A 9 3.26 0.55 -19.88
N SER A 10 4.18 -0.24 -20.47
CA SER A 10 5.42 -0.67 -19.79
C SER A 10 6.22 0.44 -19.07
N PRO A 11 6.26 1.72 -19.53
CA PRO A 11 6.92 2.80 -18.78
C PRO A 11 6.28 3.12 -17.41
N LEU A 12 5.03 2.70 -17.19
CA LEU A 12 4.32 2.86 -15.92
C LEU A 12 4.65 1.73 -14.93
N ASP A 13 5.41 0.72 -15.34
CA ASP A 13 5.77 -0.38 -14.44
C ASP A 13 6.76 0.07 -13.36
N GLU A 14 6.66 -0.55 -12.18
CA GLU A 14 7.52 -0.29 -11.02
C GLU A 14 7.61 1.18 -10.54
N LEU A 15 6.67 2.05 -10.93
CA LEU A 15 6.63 3.43 -10.43
C LEU A 15 6.06 3.46 -9.01
N ILE A 16 6.79 4.12 -8.10
CA ILE A 16 6.39 4.32 -6.70
C ILE A 16 6.43 5.82 -6.39
N GLN A 17 5.35 6.34 -5.82
CA GLN A 17 5.24 7.76 -5.45
C GLN A 17 4.55 7.92 -4.10
N LEU A 18 4.86 9.00 -3.39
CA LEU A 18 4.18 9.39 -2.16
C LEU A 18 3.24 10.58 -2.41
N ILE A 19 2.02 10.50 -1.88
CA ILE A 19 1.02 11.57 -1.93
C ILE A 19 0.74 12.02 -0.50
N TYR A 20 0.69 13.34 -0.30
CA TYR A 20 0.24 13.97 0.93
C TYR A 20 -1.10 14.66 0.68
N GLN A 21 -2.14 14.27 1.44
CA GLN A 21 -3.42 14.98 1.43
C GLN A 21 -3.89 15.23 2.84
N SER A 22 -3.92 16.51 3.22
CA SER A 22 -4.18 16.94 4.59
C SER A 22 -3.19 16.28 5.57
N ILE A 23 -3.68 15.42 6.47
CA ILE A 23 -2.87 14.70 7.47
C ILE A 23 -2.53 13.27 7.02
N TYR A 24 -3.03 12.84 5.87
CA TYR A 24 -2.89 11.49 5.39
C TYR A 24 -1.74 11.40 4.40
N GLN A 25 -0.98 10.31 4.52
CA GLN A 25 0.10 9.96 3.60
C GLN A 25 -0.29 8.68 2.88
N PHE A 26 -0.08 8.67 1.57
CA PHE A 26 -0.41 7.53 0.72
C PHE A 26 0.79 7.15 -0.12
N VAL A 27 1.09 5.86 -0.17
CA VAL A 27 2.05 5.29 -1.13
C VAL A 27 1.25 4.82 -2.33
N VAL A 28 1.62 5.29 -3.52
CA VAL A 28 1.10 4.82 -4.79
C VAL A 28 2.15 3.94 -5.44
N MET A 29 1.72 2.77 -5.90
CA MET A 29 2.56 1.79 -6.57
C MET A 29 1.89 1.36 -7.86
N SER A 30 2.63 1.45 -8.95
CA SER A 30 2.17 1.10 -10.29
C SER A 30 2.84 -0.20 -10.73
N SER A 31 2.05 -1.08 -11.35
CA SER A 31 2.54 -2.34 -11.90
C SER A 31 1.80 -2.67 -13.19
N VAL A 32 2.52 -3.14 -14.21
CA VAL A 32 1.95 -3.46 -15.52
C VAL A 32 2.14 -4.95 -15.80
N THR A 33 1.05 -5.66 -16.06
CA THR A 33 1.09 -7.03 -16.58
C THR A 33 0.73 -7.02 -18.06
N TYR A 34 0.79 -8.18 -18.70
CA TYR A 34 0.51 -8.33 -20.13
C TYR A 34 -0.88 -7.81 -20.55
N ASP A 35 -1.87 -7.90 -19.66
CA ASP A 35 -3.28 -7.67 -19.96
C ASP A 35 -3.90 -6.48 -19.21
N LYS A 36 -3.20 -5.91 -18.21
CA LYS A 36 -3.72 -4.81 -17.40
C LYS A 36 -2.62 -3.96 -16.80
N TRP A 37 -2.96 -2.71 -16.57
CA TRP A 37 -2.24 -1.82 -15.68
C TRP A 37 -2.96 -1.77 -14.33
N THR A 38 -2.21 -1.99 -13.25
CA THR A 38 -2.73 -1.99 -11.88
C THR A 38 -2.02 -0.93 -11.05
N VAL A 39 -2.79 -0.14 -10.31
CA VAL A 39 -2.27 0.82 -9.34
C VAL A 39 -2.76 0.45 -7.95
N HIS A 40 -1.83 0.26 -7.02
CA HIS A 40 -2.10 0.06 -5.62
C HIS A 40 -1.86 1.36 -4.86
N VAL A 41 -2.76 1.70 -3.94
CA VAL A 41 -2.63 2.85 -3.06
C VAL A 41 -2.71 2.35 -1.63
N GLY A 42 -1.65 2.51 -0.85
CA GLY A 42 -1.59 2.17 0.57
C GLY A 42 -1.66 3.44 1.41
N MET A 43 -2.55 3.50 2.40
CA MET A 43 -2.56 4.60 3.38
C MET A 43 -1.62 4.26 4.53
N VAL A 44 -0.72 5.18 4.86
CA VAL A 44 0.18 5.05 6.00
C VAL A 44 -0.62 5.20 7.30
N GLY A 45 -0.49 4.24 8.21
CA GLY A 45 -1.12 4.24 9.53
C GLY A 45 -1.44 2.84 10.03
N ASP A 46 -1.93 2.75 11.26
CA ASP A 46 -2.13 1.47 11.97
C ASP A 46 -3.16 0.54 11.31
N ALA A 47 -4.04 1.11 10.47
CA ALA A 47 -5.09 0.35 9.81
C ALA A 47 -4.59 -0.45 8.58
N GLY A 48 -3.41 -0.12 8.04
CA GLY A 48 -2.84 -0.82 6.88
C GLY A 48 -3.81 -0.97 5.71
N ARG A 49 -4.58 0.08 5.38
CA ARG A 49 -5.61 0.03 4.34
C ARG A 49 -4.99 0.21 2.97
N TRP A 50 -5.46 -0.59 2.02
CA TRP A 50 -5.02 -0.56 0.65
C TRP A 50 -6.20 -0.52 -0.30
N TRP A 51 -5.99 0.12 -1.44
CA TRP A 51 -6.92 0.13 -2.55
C TRP A 51 -6.20 -0.25 -3.83
N ARG A 52 -6.97 -0.81 -4.76
CA ARG A 52 -6.50 -1.22 -6.08
C ARG A 52 -7.36 -0.60 -7.16
N GLY A 53 -6.72 0.04 -8.13
CA GLY A 53 -7.29 0.41 -9.41
C GLY A 53 -6.74 -0.50 -10.50
N VAL A 54 -7.59 -0.91 -11.44
CA VAL A 54 -7.21 -1.77 -12.56
C VAL A 54 -7.77 -1.19 -13.84
N TRP A 55 -6.90 -1.00 -14.82
CA TRP A 55 -7.27 -0.67 -16.19
C TRP A 55 -6.91 -1.81 -17.13
N GLU A 56 -7.92 -2.29 -17.82
CA GLU A 56 -7.80 -3.18 -18.97
C GLU A 56 -7.95 -2.36 -20.25
N GLU A 57 -7.77 -2.99 -21.41
CA GLU A 57 -7.92 -2.37 -22.73
C GLU A 57 -9.20 -1.52 -22.86
N LYS A 58 -10.33 -2.03 -22.34
CA LYS A 58 -11.63 -1.33 -22.36
C LYS A 58 -11.60 0.02 -21.64
N ASN A 59 -10.82 0.13 -20.56
CA ASN A 59 -10.68 1.35 -19.78
C ASN A 59 -9.85 2.37 -20.55
N VAL A 60 -8.74 1.91 -21.15
CA VAL A 60 -7.85 2.77 -21.96
C VAL A 60 -8.60 3.30 -23.18
N VAL A 61 -9.33 2.45 -23.89
CA VAL A 61 -10.17 2.86 -25.04
C VAL A 61 -11.25 3.86 -24.62
N GLY A 62 -11.81 3.71 -23.42
CA GLY A 62 -12.79 4.66 -22.88
C GLY A 62 -12.23 6.06 -22.60
N VAL A 63 -10.93 6.17 -22.32
CA VAL A 63 -10.26 7.44 -21.98
C VAL A 63 -9.59 8.07 -23.22
N VAL A 64 -8.82 7.28 -23.98
CA VAL A 64 -8.05 7.75 -25.13
C VAL A 64 -8.90 7.82 -26.40
N GLY A 65 -9.95 6.99 -26.48
CA GLY A 65 -10.85 6.88 -27.63
C GLY A 65 -10.70 5.57 -28.41
N HIS A 66 -11.58 5.35 -29.39
CA HIS A 66 -11.58 4.14 -30.20
C HIS A 66 -10.37 4.08 -31.14
N LYS A 67 -9.63 2.95 -31.10
CA LYS A 67 -8.47 2.66 -31.96
C LYS A 67 -7.40 3.77 -31.88
N PRO A 68 -6.81 4.00 -30.70
CA PRO A 68 -5.73 4.97 -30.57
C PRO A 68 -4.57 4.56 -31.47
N SER A 69 -3.92 5.54 -32.11
CA SER A 69 -2.64 5.28 -32.77
C SER A 69 -1.58 5.03 -31.69
N GLU A 70 -0.54 4.25 -32.03
CA GLU A 70 0.58 3.95 -31.12
C GLU A 70 1.22 5.23 -30.58
N LYS A 71 1.49 6.22 -31.46
CA LYS A 71 2.01 7.54 -31.06
C LYS A 71 1.11 8.29 -30.07
N LEU A 72 -0.22 8.21 -30.25
CA LEU A 72 -1.15 8.86 -29.33
C LEU A 72 -1.11 8.17 -27.96
N LEU A 73 -0.94 6.85 -27.97
CA LEU A 73 -0.87 6.04 -26.76
C LEU A 73 0.44 6.28 -26.00
N GLU A 74 1.57 6.37 -26.70
CA GLU A 74 2.86 6.75 -26.14
C GLU A 74 2.79 8.11 -25.45
N VAL A 75 2.30 9.16 -26.14
CA VAL A 75 2.15 10.50 -25.56
C VAL A 75 1.21 10.51 -24.35
N PHE A 76 0.15 9.69 -24.39
CA PHE A 76 -0.77 9.54 -23.26
C PHE A 76 -0.08 8.88 -22.06
N VAL A 77 0.66 7.79 -22.30
CA VAL A 77 1.42 7.07 -21.26
C VAL A 77 2.52 7.96 -20.68
N ASP A 78 3.26 8.69 -21.51
CA ASP A 78 4.27 9.66 -21.07
C ASP A 78 3.65 10.71 -20.13
N GLY A 79 2.47 11.23 -20.46
CA GLY A 79 1.75 12.14 -19.57
C GLY A 79 1.34 11.52 -18.23
N LEU A 80 1.03 10.22 -18.20
CA LEU A 80 0.77 9.50 -16.95
C LEU A 80 2.06 9.28 -16.14
N VAL A 81 3.16 8.93 -16.80
CA VAL A 81 4.48 8.78 -16.18
C VAL A 81 4.89 10.10 -15.54
N ASP A 82 4.82 11.20 -16.29
CA ASP A 82 5.12 12.54 -15.80
C ASP A 82 4.24 12.93 -14.61
N SER A 83 2.95 12.58 -14.65
CA SER A 83 2.04 12.84 -13.53
C SER A 83 2.42 12.06 -12.27
N ILE A 84 2.82 10.80 -12.41
CA ILE A 84 3.24 9.96 -11.27
C ILE A 84 4.57 10.45 -10.71
N VAL A 85 5.58 10.60 -11.56
CA VAL A 85 6.95 11.01 -11.16
C VAL A 85 6.97 12.44 -10.64
N GLY A 86 6.20 13.34 -11.25
CA GLY A 86 6.04 14.72 -10.81
C GLY A 86 5.23 14.88 -9.51
N GLY A 87 4.61 13.80 -9.02
CA GLY A 87 3.74 13.85 -7.85
C GLY A 87 2.42 14.60 -8.09
N GLU A 88 2.01 14.77 -9.35
CA GLU A 88 0.74 15.38 -9.74
C GLU A 88 -0.40 14.36 -9.60
N LEU A 89 -0.60 13.88 -8.37
CA LEU A 89 -1.58 12.86 -8.04
C LEU A 89 -2.53 13.36 -6.96
N TYR A 90 -3.81 13.04 -7.11
CA TYR A 90 -4.85 13.46 -6.17
C TYR A 90 -5.92 12.38 -5.97
N LEU A 91 -6.18 11.99 -4.73
CA LEU A 91 -7.31 11.14 -4.37
C LEU A 91 -8.59 11.97 -4.26
N ALA A 92 -9.45 11.87 -5.25
CA ALA A 92 -10.73 12.57 -5.31
C ALA A 92 -11.83 11.76 -4.60
N GLY A 93 -12.49 12.40 -3.63
CA GLY A 93 -13.57 11.77 -2.85
C GLY A 93 -13.08 10.84 -1.74
N PHE A 94 -11.81 10.95 -1.33
CA PHE A 94 -11.27 10.16 -0.23
C PHE A 94 -12.07 10.38 1.06
N SER A 95 -12.39 9.27 1.74
CA SER A 95 -13.04 9.25 3.04
C SER A 95 -12.45 8.11 3.88
N THR A 96 -12.39 8.31 5.19
CA THR A 96 -11.95 7.27 6.14
C THR A 96 -13.02 6.21 6.38
N GLU A 97 -14.24 6.40 5.86
CA GLU A 97 -15.31 5.41 5.94
C GLU A 97 -14.92 4.10 5.23
N LYS A 98 -15.47 3.00 5.72
CA LYS A 98 -15.28 1.68 5.12
C LYS A 98 -16.02 1.63 3.79
N ASP A 99 -15.41 0.99 2.78
CA ASP A 99 -15.99 0.83 1.45
C ASP A 99 -16.18 2.16 0.68
N ALA A 100 -15.51 3.23 1.12
CA ALA A 100 -15.47 4.49 0.41
C ALA A 100 -14.83 4.28 -0.97
N ARG A 101 -15.60 4.57 -2.03
CA ARG A 101 -15.09 4.59 -3.39
C ARG A 101 -14.56 5.97 -3.69
N PHE A 102 -13.27 6.05 -3.96
CA PHE A 102 -12.61 7.27 -4.40
C PHE A 102 -11.81 6.99 -5.65
N LYS A 103 -11.32 8.06 -6.27
CA LYS A 103 -10.60 7.99 -7.54
C LYS A 103 -9.20 8.53 -7.38
N LEU A 104 -8.21 7.84 -7.93
CA LEU A 104 -6.89 8.43 -8.14
C LEU A 104 -6.94 9.26 -9.42
N THR A 105 -6.64 10.55 -9.29
CA THR A 105 -6.58 11.50 -10.40
C THR A 105 -5.14 11.82 -10.71
N PHE A 106 -4.75 11.67 -11.98
CA PHE A 106 -3.45 11.99 -12.55
C PHE A 106 -3.54 13.36 -13.24
N GLY A 107 -2.57 14.23 -12.99
CA GLY A 107 -2.52 15.58 -13.53
C GLY A 107 -3.77 16.40 -13.17
N PRO A 108 -4.11 16.60 -11.88
CA PRO A 108 -5.33 17.30 -11.46
C PRO A 108 -5.38 18.76 -11.94
N VAL A 109 -4.22 19.37 -12.23
CA VAL A 109 -4.07 20.73 -12.77
C VAL A 109 -4.02 20.76 -14.30
N SER A 110 -4.02 19.60 -14.95
CA SER A 110 -4.00 19.51 -16.41
C SER A 110 -5.36 19.89 -17.01
N THR A 111 -5.37 20.20 -18.31
CA THR A 111 -6.60 20.49 -19.05
C THR A 111 -7.52 19.28 -19.18
N ARG A 112 -6.98 18.06 -19.03
CA ARG A 112 -7.71 16.80 -19.10
C ARG A 112 -7.23 15.85 -18.00
N PRO A 113 -7.65 16.07 -16.75
CA PRO A 113 -7.32 15.17 -15.65
C PRO A 113 -7.85 13.77 -15.95
N VAL A 114 -7.01 12.78 -15.68
CA VAL A 114 -7.35 11.38 -15.90
C VAL A 114 -7.64 10.75 -14.55
N SER A 115 -8.72 9.99 -14.42
CA SER A 115 -9.10 9.39 -13.13
C SER A 115 -9.29 7.88 -13.23
N MET A 116 -8.72 7.15 -12.27
CA MET A 116 -8.89 5.72 -12.08
C MET A 116 -9.69 5.47 -10.81
N ASP A 117 -10.76 4.68 -10.92
CA ASP A 117 -11.55 4.25 -9.76
C ASP A 117 -10.74 3.27 -8.91
N LEU A 118 -10.78 3.45 -7.59
CA LEU A 118 -10.08 2.61 -6.63
C LEU A 118 -11.07 1.78 -5.80
N GLN A 119 -10.75 0.51 -5.61
CA GLN A 119 -11.51 -0.43 -4.78
C GLN A 119 -10.67 -0.86 -3.57
N GLU A 120 -11.25 -0.80 -2.37
CA GLU A 120 -10.59 -1.27 -1.15
C GLU A 120 -10.35 -2.79 -1.23
N ILE A 121 -9.14 -3.22 -0.95
CA ILE A 121 -8.77 -4.65 -0.91
C ILE A 121 -8.80 -5.17 0.54
N GLY A 122 -9.06 -6.47 0.70
CA GLY A 122 -9.19 -7.08 2.02
C GLY A 122 -7.86 -7.07 2.79
N PRO A 123 -7.86 -7.06 4.14
CA PRO A 123 -6.62 -7.01 4.93
C PRO A 123 -5.64 -8.14 4.64
N ALA A 124 -6.13 -9.36 4.37
CA ALA A 124 -5.28 -10.50 4.01
C ALA A 124 -4.59 -10.31 2.65
N GLU A 125 -5.32 -9.79 1.66
CA GLU A 125 -4.80 -9.48 0.33
C GLU A 125 -3.80 -8.31 0.39
N ALA A 126 -4.13 -7.27 1.17
CA ALA A 126 -3.25 -6.14 1.43
C ALA A 126 -1.92 -6.56 2.08
N ALA A 127 -1.99 -7.41 3.11
CA ALA A 127 -0.79 -7.92 3.79
C ALA A 127 0.06 -8.80 2.86
N ALA A 128 -0.56 -9.64 2.04
CA ALA A 128 0.14 -10.44 1.04
C ALA A 128 0.84 -9.52 0.02
N HIS A 129 0.15 -8.52 -0.53
CA HIS A 129 0.71 -7.58 -1.47
C HIS A 129 1.88 -6.79 -0.87
N ALA A 130 1.71 -6.21 0.33
CA ALA A 130 2.77 -5.48 1.01
C ALA A 130 4.00 -6.38 1.28
N THR A 131 3.80 -7.65 1.64
CA THR A 131 4.89 -8.61 1.85
C THR A 131 5.65 -8.88 0.55
N THR A 132 4.95 -9.04 -0.58
CA THR A 132 5.58 -9.20 -1.89
C THR A 132 6.41 -7.97 -2.27
N VAL A 133 5.86 -6.77 -2.09
CA VAL A 133 6.59 -5.52 -2.32
C VAL A 133 7.83 -5.41 -1.43
N PHE A 134 7.73 -5.72 -0.14
CA PHE A 134 8.88 -5.71 0.75
C PHE A 134 9.95 -6.73 0.35
N LEU A 135 9.55 -7.90 -0.15
CA LEU A 135 10.47 -8.89 -0.68
C LEU A 135 11.20 -8.36 -1.92
N GLU A 136 10.48 -7.76 -2.87
CA GLU A 136 11.07 -7.16 -4.09
C GLU A 136 12.08 -6.06 -3.72
N ILE A 137 11.70 -5.15 -2.82
CA ILE A 137 12.59 -4.10 -2.31
C ILE A 137 13.81 -4.72 -1.61
N ALA A 138 13.62 -5.76 -0.79
CA ALA A 138 14.71 -6.43 -0.08
C ALA A 138 15.69 -7.12 -1.05
N LEU A 139 15.19 -7.76 -2.11
CA LEU A 139 16.01 -8.35 -3.17
C LEU A 139 16.84 -7.29 -3.90
N GLN A 140 16.22 -6.15 -4.24
CA GLN A 140 16.95 -5.02 -4.81
C GLN A 140 17.99 -4.47 -3.83
N ALA A 141 17.65 -4.36 -2.54
CA ALA A 141 18.58 -3.90 -1.50
C ALA A 141 19.73 -4.88 -1.26
N GLN A 142 19.55 -6.19 -1.48
CA GLN A 142 20.61 -7.20 -1.35
C GLN A 142 21.79 -6.90 -2.29
N SER A 143 21.51 -6.47 -3.52
CA SER A 143 22.54 -6.02 -4.47
C SER A 143 23.32 -4.79 -3.95
N ARG A 144 22.70 -4.00 -3.08
CA ARG A 144 23.27 -2.82 -2.41
C ARG A 144 23.80 -3.13 -1.00
N LYS A 145 24.07 -4.40 -0.68
CA LYS A 145 24.51 -4.87 0.65
C LYS A 145 23.52 -4.48 1.77
N CYS A 146 22.23 -4.63 1.49
CA CYS A 146 21.11 -4.28 2.37
C CYS A 146 21.08 -2.79 2.76
N ARG A 147 21.60 -1.91 1.89
CA ARG A 147 21.51 -0.46 2.05
C ARG A 147 20.51 0.12 1.06
N LEU A 148 19.68 1.04 1.52
CA LEU A 148 18.74 1.75 0.65
C LEU A 148 19.48 2.57 -0.42
N HIS A 149 20.56 3.23 -0.02
CA HIS A 149 21.43 4.01 -0.89
C HIS A 149 22.68 3.21 -1.28
N SER A 150 23.05 3.24 -2.57
CA SER A 150 24.34 2.72 -3.00
C SER A 150 25.48 3.49 -2.32
N SER A 151 26.60 2.83 -2.03
CA SER A 151 27.77 3.41 -1.35
C SER A 151 28.55 4.38 -2.25
N ALA A 152 27.86 5.30 -2.94
CA ALA A 152 28.46 6.34 -3.79
C ALA A 152 28.89 7.59 -3.00
N PHE A 153 28.97 7.50 -1.67
CA PHE A 153 29.52 8.54 -0.79
C PHE A 153 30.80 8.05 -0.09
N THR A 154 31.67 7.32 -0.78
CA THR A 154 33.10 7.53 -0.52
C THR A 154 33.46 8.83 -1.20
N SER A 155 33.37 9.94 -0.45
CA SER A 155 33.97 11.21 -0.85
C SER A 155 35.35 10.92 -1.43
N THR A 156 35.54 11.24 -2.71
CA THR A 156 36.87 11.39 -3.26
C THR A 156 37.52 12.56 -2.53
N THR A 157 38.05 12.30 -1.33
CA THR A 157 39.07 13.15 -0.75
C THR A 157 40.26 13.03 -1.68
N VAL A 158 40.34 14.00 -2.59
CA VAL A 158 41.56 14.30 -3.34
C VAL A 158 42.70 14.35 -2.30
N PRO A 159 43.74 13.51 -2.39
CA PRO A 159 44.87 13.64 -1.49
C PRO A 159 45.60 14.93 -1.88
N THR A 160 45.39 16.00 -1.10
CA THR A 160 46.23 17.19 -1.18
C THR A 160 47.63 16.78 -0.77
N THR A 161 48.52 16.71 -1.75
CA THR A 161 49.96 16.61 -1.58
C THR A 161 50.46 17.84 -0.82
N SER A 162 50.63 17.71 0.49
CA SER A 162 51.48 18.61 1.27
C SER A 162 52.74 17.85 1.71
N ARG A 163 53.87 18.31 1.20
CA ARG A 163 55.21 17.83 1.49
C ARG A 163 55.67 18.34 2.86
N ARG A 164 56.19 17.40 3.67
CA ARG A 164 57.43 17.47 4.48
C ARG A 164 57.38 18.21 5.83
N SER A 165 57.56 17.45 6.92
CA SER A 165 58.81 17.45 7.72
C SER A 165 58.86 16.25 8.69
N GLU A 166 60.06 15.70 8.82
CA GLU A 166 60.44 14.58 9.69
C GLU A 166 60.50 15.01 11.16
N ALA A 167 60.10 14.12 12.08
CA ALA A 167 60.88 13.82 13.29
C ALA A 167 60.29 12.59 14.00
N SER A 168 61.09 11.52 13.95
CA SER A 168 61.26 10.45 14.95
C SER A 168 60.55 10.60 16.29
N HIS A 169 59.76 9.59 16.68
CA HIS A 169 59.90 8.92 17.98
C HIS A 169 59.29 7.52 17.95
N SER A 170 60.01 6.62 18.61
CA SER A 170 59.80 5.20 18.80
C SER A 170 58.62 4.90 19.72
N LYS A 171 57.89 3.78 19.46
CA LYS A 171 57.68 2.65 20.39
C LYS A 171 56.44 1.79 20.04
N THR A 172 56.69 0.49 19.99
CA THR A 172 55.88 -0.61 20.53
C THR A 172 54.57 -1.01 19.82
N ARG A 173 54.67 -2.11 19.06
CA ARG A 173 53.90 -3.37 19.21
C ARG A 173 52.49 -3.23 19.77
N LEU A 174 51.48 -3.61 18.98
CA LEU A 174 50.57 -4.72 19.30
C LEU A 174 49.93 -5.26 18.02
N GLU A 175 50.11 -6.56 17.85
CA GLU A 175 49.60 -7.46 16.82
C GLU A 175 48.10 -7.65 17.04
N ALA A 176 47.28 -7.40 16.02
CA ALA A 176 45.85 -7.69 16.04
C ALA A 176 45.61 -9.03 15.31
N PRO A 177 44.90 -10.00 15.91
CA PRO A 177 44.75 -11.33 15.34
C PRO A 177 43.73 -11.37 14.20
N GLU A 178 44.04 -12.16 13.18
CA GLU A 178 43.17 -12.53 12.06
C GLU A 178 41.87 -13.22 12.53
N PRO A 179 40.72 -12.97 11.88
CA PRO A 179 39.49 -13.67 12.21
C PRO A 179 39.52 -15.09 11.64
N LYS A 180 39.44 -16.07 12.53
CA LYS A 180 39.17 -17.49 12.22
C LYS A 180 37.79 -17.63 11.57
N VAL A 181 37.78 -18.33 10.44
CA VAL A 181 36.60 -18.88 9.77
C VAL A 181 35.89 -19.84 10.75
N HIS A 182 34.65 -19.52 11.12
CA HIS A 182 33.75 -20.47 11.78
C HIS A 182 32.76 -21.00 10.73
N GLU A 183 32.97 -22.26 10.40
CA GLU A 183 32.03 -23.13 9.70
C GLU A 183 30.81 -23.36 10.62
N VAL A 184 29.62 -22.98 10.17
CA VAL A 184 28.38 -23.25 10.90
C VAL A 184 27.77 -24.52 10.31
N GLU A 185 27.84 -25.60 11.08
CA GLU A 185 27.17 -26.87 10.80
C GLU A 185 25.65 -26.67 10.70
N THR A 186 25.11 -26.91 9.50
CA THR A 186 23.68 -27.09 9.27
C THR A 186 23.30 -28.52 9.65
N GLY A 187 22.95 -28.75 10.91
CA GLY A 187 22.56 -30.08 11.40
C GLY A 187 21.23 -30.17 12.14
N ASP A 188 20.72 -29.08 12.73
CA ASP A 188 19.71 -29.19 13.81
C ASP A 188 18.37 -28.49 13.54
N VAL A 189 18.08 -28.08 12.30
CA VAL A 189 16.81 -27.38 11.97
C VAL A 189 15.72 -28.35 11.51
N GLU A 190 16.07 -29.51 10.97
CA GLU A 190 15.09 -30.45 10.40
C GLU A 190 14.32 -31.25 11.46
N ASP A 191 14.95 -31.59 12.58
CA ASP A 191 14.29 -32.34 13.66
C ASP A 191 13.32 -31.47 14.47
N GLU A 192 13.57 -30.17 14.59
CA GLU A 192 12.68 -29.25 15.28
C GLU A 192 11.39 -29.00 14.47
N VAL A 193 11.48 -28.88 13.14
CA VAL A 193 10.32 -28.74 12.23
C VAL A 193 9.45 -30.00 12.20
N LYS A 194 10.06 -31.18 12.32
CA LYS A 194 9.32 -32.47 12.35
C LYS A 194 8.57 -32.66 13.67
N SER A 195 9.15 -32.17 14.78
CA SER A 195 8.52 -32.23 16.10
C SER A 195 7.30 -31.31 16.24
N LEU A 196 7.29 -30.16 15.55
CA LEU A 196 6.20 -29.18 15.56
C LEU A 196 4.99 -29.66 14.74
N ARG A 197 5.22 -30.27 13.55
CA ARG A 197 4.14 -30.82 12.71
C ARG A 197 3.37 -31.97 13.36
N LYS A 198 4.01 -32.75 14.24
CA LYS A 198 3.35 -33.86 14.96
C LYS A 198 2.41 -33.36 16.08
N LYS A 199 2.65 -32.17 16.64
CA LYS A 199 1.80 -31.59 17.70
C LYS A 199 0.56 -30.87 17.15
N GLU A 200 0.55 -30.52 15.87
CA GLU A 200 -0.58 -29.83 15.24
C GLU A 200 -1.69 -30.80 14.79
N SER A 201 -1.32 -32.01 14.36
CA SER A 201 -2.28 -33.03 13.91
C SER A 201 -3.10 -33.65 15.05
N GLU A 202 -2.62 -33.67 16.29
CA GLU A 202 -3.38 -34.17 17.45
C GLU A 202 -4.42 -33.17 17.98
N LYS A 203 -4.29 -31.87 17.68
CA LYS A 203 -5.25 -30.83 18.11
C LYS A 203 -6.47 -30.70 17.19
N GLN A 204 -6.38 -31.12 15.92
CA GLN A 204 -7.52 -31.08 15.00
C GLN A 204 -8.54 -32.20 15.22
N THR A 205 -8.13 -33.36 15.75
CA THR A 205 -9.03 -34.52 15.94
C THR A 205 -9.99 -34.38 17.12
N LYS A 206 -9.80 -33.39 18.01
CA LYS A 206 -10.67 -33.17 19.18
C LYS A 206 -11.79 -32.15 18.99
N ARG A 207 -11.85 -31.45 17.84
CA ARG A 207 -12.86 -30.40 17.59
C ARG A 207 -14.08 -30.83 16.76
N GLN A 208 -14.15 -32.07 16.30
CA GLN A 208 -15.31 -32.61 15.59
C GLN A 208 -16.07 -33.65 16.43
N ARG A 209 -16.74 -33.21 17.50
CA ARG A 209 -17.81 -34.01 18.14
C ARG A 209 -18.99 -33.12 18.56
N SER A 210 -19.98 -33.08 17.65
CA SER A 210 -21.44 -32.93 17.87
C SER A 210 -22.02 -31.53 18.19
N PRO A 211 -23.34 -31.26 17.97
CA PRO A 211 -24.41 -32.09 17.39
C PRO A 211 -25.26 -31.43 16.26
N LEU A 212 -25.82 -32.25 15.36
CA LEU A 212 -26.89 -31.88 14.41
C LEU A 212 -28.12 -32.76 14.68
N GLN A 213 -29.27 -32.15 15.01
CA GLN A 213 -30.66 -32.66 14.97
C GLN A 213 -31.54 -31.47 15.43
N LYS A 214 -32.68 -31.04 14.88
CA LYS A 214 -33.67 -31.53 13.90
C LYS A 214 -34.39 -30.30 13.31
N ALA A 215 -34.88 -30.42 12.08
CA ALA A 215 -35.81 -29.49 11.44
C ALA A 215 -37.28 -29.81 11.78
N GLN A 216 -38.17 -28.81 11.81
CA GLN A 216 -39.38 -28.77 10.97
C GLN A 216 -40.11 -27.41 11.00
N PRO A 217 -40.85 -27.04 9.92
CA PRO A 217 -41.52 -25.75 9.74
C PRO A 217 -43.06 -25.84 9.89
N SER A 218 -43.74 -24.72 10.13
CA SER A 218 -45.18 -24.59 9.86
C SER A 218 -45.60 -23.16 9.57
N ALA A 219 -46.63 -23.04 8.74
CA ALA A 219 -46.99 -21.88 7.93
C ALA A 219 -48.24 -21.14 8.42
N LYS A 220 -48.34 -19.84 8.08
CA LYS A 220 -49.45 -19.12 7.40
C LYS A 220 -49.66 -17.68 7.93
N PRO A 221 -49.96 -16.69 7.06
CA PRO A 221 -50.17 -15.27 7.42
C PRO A 221 -51.66 -14.88 7.45
N PRO A 222 -52.02 -13.74 8.10
CA PRO A 222 -53.23 -12.98 7.73
C PRO A 222 -52.95 -11.43 7.68
N PRO A 223 -53.92 -10.53 7.34
CA PRO A 223 -53.77 -9.59 6.23
C PRO A 223 -53.73 -8.09 6.61
N ARG A 224 -53.64 -7.24 5.58
CA ARG A 224 -53.41 -5.79 5.55
C ARG A 224 -54.54 -4.90 6.13
N ARG A 225 -54.13 -3.71 6.63
CA ARG A 225 -54.53 -2.29 6.28
C ARG A 225 -54.74 -1.39 7.54
N PRO A 226 -54.97 -0.06 7.42
CA PRO A 226 -53.95 1.00 7.44
C PRO A 226 -54.14 2.00 8.60
N GLY A 227 -53.09 2.63 9.11
CA GLY A 227 -53.23 3.55 10.25
C GLY A 227 -52.15 4.61 10.33
N LYS A 228 -52.55 5.83 9.98
CA LYS A 228 -52.13 7.16 10.42
C LYS A 228 -51.05 7.25 11.52
N ALA A 229 -50.04 8.06 11.21
CA ALA A 229 -49.51 9.19 11.99
C ALA A 229 -49.27 9.04 13.51
N ALA A 230 -48.07 9.50 13.90
CA ALA A 230 -47.68 10.02 15.21
C ALA A 230 -47.46 9.00 16.35
N ALA A 231 -46.19 8.75 16.64
CA ALA A 231 -45.72 8.43 17.99
C ALA A 231 -44.25 8.86 18.16
N LEU A 232 -44.03 10.18 18.17
CA LEU A 232 -42.92 10.80 18.89
C LEU A 232 -43.25 10.66 20.39
N ALA A 233 -42.75 9.63 21.06
CA ALA A 233 -42.75 9.54 22.51
C ALA A 233 -41.79 8.42 22.95
N ASN A 234 -40.49 8.71 22.98
CA ASN A 234 -39.54 7.90 23.71
C ASN A 234 -39.22 8.64 25.03
N PRO A 235 -39.82 8.25 26.18
CA PRO A 235 -39.82 9.06 27.41
C PRO A 235 -38.49 9.03 28.18
N ASN A 236 -37.46 8.31 27.72
CA ASN A 236 -36.24 8.05 28.49
C ASN A 236 -34.97 8.79 28.01
N LYS A 237 -35.10 9.82 27.18
CA LYS A 237 -33.93 10.66 26.81
C LYS A 237 -34.01 12.01 27.52
N LYS A 238 -33.32 12.11 28.65
CA LYS A 238 -33.02 13.39 29.33
C LYS A 238 -32.32 14.32 28.33
N ALA A 239 -33.01 15.36 27.88
CA ALA A 239 -32.43 16.44 27.10
C ALA A 239 -31.45 17.22 27.99
N ARG A 240 -30.19 17.37 27.55
CA ARG A 240 -29.20 18.19 28.23
C ARG A 240 -29.55 19.66 27.96
N LYS A 241 -29.81 20.42 29.03
CA LYS A 241 -29.99 21.88 28.95
C LYS A 241 -28.65 22.50 28.53
N PHE A 242 -28.65 23.19 27.40
CA PHE A 242 -27.58 24.11 27.03
C PHE A 242 -27.80 25.40 27.82
N GLN A 243 -26.80 25.80 28.60
CA GLN A 243 -26.73 27.12 29.21
C GLN A 243 -25.96 28.01 28.22
N ALA A 244 -26.52 29.16 27.88
CA ALA A 244 -25.83 30.15 27.06
C ALA A 244 -24.60 30.66 27.83
N ILE A 245 -23.46 30.66 27.16
CA ILE A 245 -22.23 31.29 27.65
C ILE A 245 -22.31 32.74 27.20
N ASP A 246 -22.51 33.64 28.16
CA ASP A 246 -22.33 35.08 27.94
C ASP A 246 -20.83 35.37 27.97
N PHE A 247 -20.31 35.92 26.88
CA PHE A 247 -18.96 36.44 26.81
C PHE A 247 -19.01 37.92 27.19
N GLU A 248 -18.49 38.27 28.37
CA GLU A 248 -18.14 39.65 28.67
C GLU A 248 -17.00 40.06 27.74
N SER A 249 -17.28 41.06 26.89
CA SER A 249 -16.26 41.79 26.13
C SER A 249 -15.35 42.51 27.12
N ASP A 250 -14.09 42.10 27.14
CA ASP A 250 -13.00 42.85 27.78
C ASP A 250 -12.55 43.94 26.80
N GLU A 251 -12.97 45.19 27.07
CA GLU A 251 -12.40 46.41 26.50
C GLU A 251 -11.43 47.00 27.54
N GLU A 252 -10.12 46.89 27.29
CA GLU A 252 -9.07 47.95 27.29
C GLU A 252 -7.64 47.37 27.30
#